data_AF-A0A8T4JCS0-F1
#
_entry.id   AF-A0A8T4JCS0-F1
#
_cell.length_a   1.000
_cell.length_b   1.000
_cell.length_c   1.000
_cell.angle_alpha   90.00
_cell.angle_beta   90.00
_cell.angle_gamma   90.00
#
_symmetry.space_group_name_H-M   'P 1'
#
loop_
_entity.id
_entity.type
_entity.pdbx_description
1 polymer ?
#
loop_
_entity_poly.entity_id
_entity_poly.type
_entity_poly.pdbx_seq_one_letter_code
_entity_poly.pdbx_strand_id
1 'polypeptide(L)' 'MEKIIETAKKAGVCAIHPGYGLLSENSRFAERCLKENITFIGPPPDVIAKMGSKIEARQAMEQAGVPVVPGVTKS' A
#
# COMPACT_ATOMS: atom_id res chain seq x y z
N MET A 1 9.61 6.90 -8.33
CA MET A 1 9.51 5.47 -7.98
C MET A 1 10.64 4.66 -8.59
N GLU A 2 10.77 4.58 -9.92
CA GLU A 2 11.83 3.79 -10.59
C GLU A 2 13.25 4.10 -10.11
N LYS A 3 13.63 5.38 -10.05
CA LYS A 3 14.96 5.78 -9.54
C LYS A 3 15.25 5.28 -8.10
N ILE A 4 14.22 5.17 -7.27
CA ILE A 4 14.35 4.67 -5.88
C ILE A 4 14.66 3.17 -5.91
N ILE A 5 13.90 2.42 -6.72
CA ILE A 5 14.08 0.98 -6.90
C ILE A 5 15.45 0.68 -7.51
N GLU A 6 15.84 1.39 -8.56
CA GLU A 6 17.17 1.24 -9.18
C GLU A 6 18.30 1.49 -8.18
N THR A 7 18.16 2.52 -7.34
CA THR A 7 19.15 2.82 -6.30
C THR A 7 19.21 1.71 -5.25
N ALA A 8 18.05 1.23 -4.80
CA ALA A 8 17.94 0.11 -3.86
C ALA A 8 18.60 -1.17 -4.41
N LYS A 9 18.36 -1.49 -5.68
CA LYS A 9 18.99 -2.64 -6.37
C LYS A 9 20.51 -2.47 -6.45
N LYS A 10 21.01 -1.29 -6.85
CA LYS A 10 22.45 -1.00 -6.92
C LYS A 10 23.13 -1.08 -5.55
N ALA A 11 22.42 -0.68 -4.49
CA ALA A 11 22.90 -0.73 -3.12
C ALA A 11 22.79 -2.13 -2.48
N GLY A 12 22.08 -3.08 -3.11
CA GLY A 12 21.92 -4.44 -2.59
C GLY A 12 21.09 -4.52 -1.30
N VAL A 13 20.11 -3.63 -1.11
CA VAL A 13 19.29 -3.61 0.10
C VAL A 13 18.28 -4.75 0.12
N CYS A 14 17.95 -5.25 1.31
CA CYS A 14 16.93 -6.28 1.49
C CYS A 14 15.50 -5.72 1.64
N ALA A 15 15.37 -4.46 2.02
CA ALA A 15 14.09 -3.86 2.35
C ALA A 15 14.06 -2.34 2.11
N ILE A 16 12.85 -1.80 1.92
CA ILE A 16 12.56 -0.36 1.87
C ILE A 16 11.47 -0.06 2.90
N HIS A 17 11.75 0.88 3.81
CA HIS A 17 10.73 1.48 4.66
C HIS A 17 10.27 2.81 4.04
N PRO A 18 8.98 2.98 3.73
CA PRO A 18 8.51 4.18 3.02
C PRO A 18 8.26 5.40 3.93
N GLY A 19 8.48 5.30 5.24
CA GLY A 19 8.03 6.29 6.22
C GLY A 19 6.52 6.54 6.15
N TYR A 20 6.13 7.81 6.14
CA TYR A 20 4.75 8.29 6.01
C TYR A 20 4.65 9.36 4.91
N GLY A 21 3.45 9.53 4.34
CA GLY A 21 3.25 10.37 3.16
C GLY A 21 3.99 9.85 1.91
N LEU A 22 4.05 10.66 0.85
CA LEU A 22 4.73 10.35 -0.41
C LEU A 22 4.29 9.00 -1.03
N LEU A 23 5.11 7.95 -0.86
CA LEU A 23 4.89 6.62 -1.45
C LEU A 23 4.43 5.56 -0.44
N SER A 24 4.26 5.93 0.83
CA SER A 24 3.85 4.99 1.90
C SER A 24 2.50 4.32 1.65
N GLU A 25 1.58 5.03 0.99
CA GLU A 25 0.24 4.52 0.65
C GLU A 25 0.11 4.18 -0.86
N ASN A 26 1.24 4.08 -1.57
CA ASN A 26 1.23 3.77 -3.00
C ASN A 26 1.34 2.26 -3.24
N SER A 27 0.21 1.60 -3.54
CA SER A 27 0.15 0.16 -3.78
C SER A 27 1.10 -0.31 -4.89
N ARG A 28 1.22 0.48 -5.97
CA ARG A 28 2.12 0.18 -7.09
C ARG A 28 3.59 0.19 -6.67
N PHE A 29 3.97 1.02 -5.70
CA PHE A 29 5.33 1.03 -5.18
C PHE A 29 5.64 -0.22 -4.36
N ALA A 30 4.73 -0.64 -3.48
CA ALA A 30 4.87 -1.88 -2.73
C ALA A 30 4.95 -3.08 -3.68
N GLU A 31 4.09 -3.14 -4.71
CA GLU A 31 4.10 -4.21 -5.72
C GLU A 31 5.44 -4.24 -6.47
N ARG A 32 5.99 -3.08 -6.82
CA ARG A 32 7.28 -3.01 -7.49
C ARG A 32 8.44 -3.42 -6.60
N CYS A 33 8.41 -3.11 -5.30
CA CYS A 33 9.42 -3.64 -4.37
C CYS A 33 9.40 -5.18 -4.36
N LEU A 34 8.22 -5.78 -4.26
CA LEU A 34 8.07 -7.25 -4.28
C LEU A 34 8.57 -7.88 -5.58
N LYS A 35 8.23 -7.31 -6.74
CA LYS A 35 8.70 -7.80 -8.06
C LYS A 35 10.23 -7.80 -8.21
N GLU A 36 10.91 -6.95 -7.45
CA GLU A 36 12.36 -6.80 -7.49
C GLU A 36 13.04 -7.54 -6.32
N ASN A 37 12.29 -8.37 -5.59
CA ASN A 37 12.72 -9.10 -4.39
C ASN A 37 13.23 -8.19 -3.25
N ILE A 38 12.64 -6.99 -3.15
CA ILE A 38 12.91 -6.03 -2.06
C ILE A 38 11.70 -6.06 -1.11
N THR A 39 11.93 -6.30 0.17
CA THR A 39 10.86 -6.29 1.18
C THR A 39 10.32 -4.88 1.35
N PHE A 40 9.05 -4.67 1.07
CA PHE A 40 8.37 -3.44 1.45
C PHE A 40 7.96 -3.53 2.93
N ILE A 41 8.47 -2.63 3.78
CA ILE A 41 8.11 -2.59 5.19
C ILE A 41 6.77 -1.88 5.33
N GLY A 42 5.70 -2.66 5.26
CA GLY A 42 4.31 -2.22 5.30
C GLY A 42 3.34 -3.34 4.92
N PRO A 43 2.05 -3.02 4.77
CA PRO A 43 1.05 -4.00 4.37
C PRO A 43 1.22 -4.45 2.90
N PRO A 44 0.59 -5.58 2.51
CA PRO A 44 0.58 -6.05 1.12
C PRO A 44 -0.02 -5.02 0.13
N PRO A 45 0.40 -5.04 -1.16
CA PRO A 45 -0.07 -4.06 -2.15
C PRO A 45 -1.59 -4.00 -2.33
N ASP A 46 -2.28 -5.14 -2.26
CA ASP A 46 -3.73 -5.25 -2.38
C ASP A 46 -4.45 -4.64 -1.17
N VAL A 47 -3.88 -4.79 0.03
CA VAL A 47 -4.37 -4.12 1.25
C VAL A 47 -4.18 -2.62 1.13
N ILE A 48 -3.02 -2.14 0.65
CA ILE A 48 -2.79 -0.70 0.41
C ILE A 48 -3.82 -0.16 -0.59
N ALA A 49 -4.09 -0.88 -1.68
CA ALA A 49 -5.06 -0.47 -2.69
C ALA A 49 -6.47 -0.34 -2.10
N LYS A 50 -6.95 -1.38 -1.40
CA LYS A 50 -8.28 -1.39 -0.75
C LYS A 50 -8.42 -0.27 0.28
N MET A 51 -7.38 -0.04 1.08
CA MET A 51 -7.43 0.96 2.15
C MET A 51 -7.23 2.39 1.65
N GLY A 52 -6.59 2.58 0.49
CA GLY A 52 -6.44 3.89 -0.15
C GLY A 52 -7.76 4.46 -0.70
N SER A 53 -8.74 3.60 -0.98
CA SER A 53 -10.09 4.02 -1.36
C SER A 53 -10.98 4.10 -0.13
N LYS A 54 -11.51 5.29 0.18
CA LYS A 54 -12.45 5.48 1.30
C LYS A 54 -13.72 4.63 1.17
N ILE A 55 -14.14 4.35 -0.06
CA ILE A 55 -15.34 3.54 -0.35
C ILE A 55 -15.03 2.06 -0.11
N GLU A 56 -13.96 1.54 -0.72
CA GLU A 56 -13.59 0.13 -0.57
C GLU A 56 -13.18 -0.19 0.88
N ALA A 57 -12.46 0.72 1.54
CA ALA A 57 -12.13 0.60 2.96
C ALA A 57 -13.39 0.48 3.82
N ARG A 58 -14.39 1.33 3.57
CA ARG A 58 -15.67 1.28 4.29
C ARG A 58 -16.41 -0.04 4.06
N GLN A 59 -16.51 -0.47 2.80
CA GLN A 59 -17.13 -1.75 2.45
C GLN A 59 -16.42 -2.93 3.12
N ALA A 60 -15.08 -2.91 3.17
CA ALA A 60 -14.29 -3.93 3.85
C ALA A 60 -14.56 -3.95 5.36
N MET A 61 -14.70 -2.78 5.99
CA MET A 61 -15.03 -2.68 7.42
C MET A 61 -16.45 -3.19 7.71
N GLU A 62 -17.44 -2.82 6.88
CA GLU A 62 -18.81 -3.34 6.98
C GLU A 62 -18.86 -4.86 6.85
N GLN A 63 -18.14 -5.43 5.87
CA GLN A 63 -18.05 -6.89 5.67
C GLN A 63 -17.38 -7.61 6.85
N ALA A 64 -16.42 -6.95 7.50
CA ALA A 64 -15.77 -7.44 8.70
C ALA A 64 -16.64 -7.28 9.97
N GLY A 65 -17.85 -6.74 9.86
CA GLY A 65 -18.76 -6.50 10.99
C GLY A 65 -18.34 -5.32 11.88
N VAL A 66 -17.45 -4.46 11.39
CA VAL A 66 -16.98 -3.27 12.12
C VAL A 66 -18.00 -2.14 11.95
N PRO A 67 -18.48 -1.50 13.03
CA PRO A 67 -19.37 -0.36 12.94
C PRO A 67 -18.73 0.81 12.17
N VAL A 68 -19.43 1.31 11.15
CA VAL A 68 -19.00 2.47 10.35
C VAL A 68 -19.97 3.64 10.48
N VAL A 69 -19.45 4.86 10.35
CA VAL A 69 -20.29 6.07 10.33
C VAL A 69 -21.12 6.09 9.04
N PRO A 70 -22.45 6.28 9.10
CA PRO A 70 -23.31 6.36 7.91
C PRO A 70 -22.80 7.37 6.87
N GLY A 71 -22.92 7.03 5.59
CA GLY A 71 -22.46 7.89 4.49
C GLY A 71 -22.41 7.14 3.16
N VAL A 72 -21.86 7.76 2.12
CA VAL A 72 -21.85 7.22 0.75
C VAL A 72 -20.98 5.97 0.66
N THR A 73 -21.58 4.88 0.18
CA THR A 73 -20.94 3.54 0.03
C THR A 73 -20.85 3.09 -1.43
N LYS A 74 -21.25 3.94 -2.39
CA LYS A 74 -21.25 3.66 -3.83
C LYS A 74 -20.47 4.74 -4.57
N SER A 75 -19.63 4.31 -5.52
CA SER A 75 -18.88 5.20 -6.43
C SER A 75 -19.78 5.85 -7.47
#